data_AF-A0A1F3L9X7-F1
#
_entry.id   AF-A0A1F3L9X7-F1
#
_cell.length_a   1.000
_cell.length_b   1.000
_cell.length_c   1.000
_cell.angle_alpha   90.00
_cell.angle_beta   90.00
_cell.angle_gamma   90.00
#
_symmetry.space_group_name_H-M   'P 1'
#
loop_
_entity.id
_entity.type
_entity.pdbx_description
1 polymer ?
#
loop_
_entity_poly.entity_id
_entity_poly.type
_entity_poly.pdbx_seq_one_letter_code
_entity_poly.pdbx_strand_id
1 'polypeptide(L)'
;MKIGRNDKCPCGSGKKYKKCCMGIDADFEDGGEVPKEVIEYFSKIREEDKAMKDAGIYIDFVKPIIFEGKKVWALGNTVYHGRKSGETFHEFIISILILTLGEDWWKEQEVKAFDEKHFIAKCYSKYIEWQKNNSIEKNRINEDYWGATPDGWTRSLLSLAFDVASLRHVRRFPDHLLIKLKRKEDYQSARYEISIAAIFARLNFDIDFLDVKEEWRGKKHCEFIAMHKQSKVSIAIEAKSRHRKGIIHTQGSATENELMKGDVGRLLNQAKKQNVGNIPFMIFVDINSPATPEISVENKKWFRDIQKLFRNNYATASKKNPDEFNLLVFTNFSHHYQTDKEAEKGEYFSIISPYPKFPISDMENHINAIISALNHYGNVLNIDLKSKMGGQVKYK
;
A
#
# COMPACT_ATOMS: atom_id res chain seq x y z
N MET A 1 5.15 37.97 30.81
CA MET A 1 4.01 38.24 31.71
C MET A 1 4.07 37.26 32.87
N LYS A 2 4.15 37.71 34.12
CA LYS A 2 4.06 36.81 35.29
C LYS A 2 2.57 36.64 35.65
N ILE A 3 2.06 35.42 35.58
CA ILE A 3 0.67 35.10 35.98
C ILE A 3 0.57 35.18 37.51
N GLY A 4 -0.39 35.95 38.02
CA GLY A 4 -0.63 36.08 39.45
C GLY A 4 -1.29 34.82 40.02
N ARG A 5 -0.94 34.44 41.27
CA ARG A 5 -1.51 33.27 41.97
C ARG A 5 -3.03 33.17 41.93
N ASN A 6 -3.73 34.31 41.93
CA ASN A 6 -5.19 34.35 41.98
C ASN A 6 -5.84 34.54 40.59
N ASP A 7 -5.06 34.71 39.52
CA ASP A 7 -5.57 34.89 38.16
C ASP A 7 -6.20 33.60 37.63
N LYS A 8 -7.04 33.70 36.59
CA LYS A 8 -7.57 32.50 35.94
C LYS A 8 -6.43 31.72 35.27
N CYS A 9 -6.44 30.41 35.46
CA CYS A 9 -5.41 29.53 34.95
C CYS A 9 -5.41 29.51 33.40
N PRO A 10 -4.25 29.66 32.74
CA PRO A 10 -4.17 29.77 31.28
C PRO A 10 -4.51 28.46 30.54
N CYS A 11 -4.56 27.32 31.24
CA CYS A 11 -4.94 26.02 30.68
C CYS A 11 -6.43 25.92 30.29
N GLY A 12 -7.23 26.98 30.49
CA GLY A 12 -8.64 27.02 30.12
C GLY A 12 -9.60 26.38 31.14
N SER A 13 -9.09 25.94 32.30
CA SER A 13 -9.92 25.26 33.32
C SER A 13 -10.90 26.17 34.06
N GLY A 14 -10.75 27.50 33.95
CA GLY A 14 -11.57 28.49 34.65
C GLY A 14 -11.28 28.66 36.15
N LYS A 15 -10.41 27.82 36.74
CA LYS A 15 -9.99 27.88 38.16
C LYS A 15 -8.90 28.95 38.37
N LYS A 16 -8.71 29.40 39.62
CA LYS A 16 -7.56 30.25 40.01
C LYS A 16 -6.25 29.48 39.83
N TYR A 17 -5.19 30.12 39.32
CA TYR A 17 -3.91 29.51 38.99
C TYR A 17 -3.31 28.70 40.16
N LYS A 18 -3.33 29.25 41.38
CA LYS A 18 -2.87 28.56 42.60
C LYS A 18 -3.64 27.28 42.99
N LYS A 19 -4.84 27.07 42.44
CA LYS A 19 -5.67 25.87 42.67
C LYS A 19 -5.73 24.97 41.43
N CYS A 20 -4.87 25.21 40.45
CA CYS A 20 -4.79 24.48 39.20
C CYS A 20 -3.31 24.20 38.88
N CYS A 21 -2.75 24.83 37.86
CA CYS A 21 -1.42 24.51 37.37
C CYS A 21 -0.27 25.00 38.26
N MET A 22 -0.46 25.89 39.23
CA MET A 22 0.69 26.41 40.00
C MET A 22 1.45 25.34 40.79
N GLY A 23 0.77 24.36 41.39
CA GLY A 23 1.45 23.26 42.10
C GLY A 23 2.18 22.32 41.15
N ILE A 24 1.60 22.13 39.96
CA ILE A 24 2.17 21.32 38.89
C ILE A 24 3.42 22.03 38.32
N ASP A 25 3.30 23.32 38.00
CA ASP A 25 4.40 24.14 37.48
C ASP A 25 5.54 24.30 38.50
N ALA A 26 5.23 24.32 39.80
CA ALA A 26 6.22 24.33 40.88
C ALA A 26 6.98 22.99 41.00
N ASP A 27 6.35 21.86 40.68
CA ASP A 27 7.02 20.56 40.58
C ASP A 27 7.90 20.46 39.30
N PHE A 28 7.66 21.33 38.31
CA PHE A 28 8.47 21.44 37.08
C PHE A 28 9.52 22.56 37.14
N GLU A 29 9.60 23.37 38.21
CA GLU A 29 10.69 24.36 38.40
C GLU A 29 12.03 23.68 38.72
N ASP A 30 12.01 22.42 39.17
CA ASP A 30 13.21 21.59 39.23
C ASP A 30 13.44 20.94 37.86
N GLY A 31 14.21 21.64 37.02
CA GLY A 31 14.66 21.19 35.70
C GLY A 31 15.61 19.99 35.79
N GLY A 32 15.14 18.86 36.33
CA GLY A 32 15.82 17.59 36.25
C GLY A 32 16.03 17.22 34.79
N GLU A 33 17.27 16.86 34.42
CA GLU A 33 17.56 16.34 33.08
C GLU A 33 16.63 15.17 32.78
N VAL A 34 15.95 15.21 31.63
CA VAL A 34 15.15 14.07 31.16
C VAL A 34 16.10 12.86 31.11
N PRO A 35 15.79 11.75 31.80
CA PRO A 35 16.68 10.59 31.82
C PRO A 35 17.04 10.15 30.41
N LYS A 36 18.32 9.80 30.21
CA LYS A 36 18.85 9.46 28.89
C LYS A 36 18.05 8.33 28.23
N GLU A 37 17.58 7.38 29.03
CA GLU A 37 16.74 6.25 28.59
C GLU A 37 15.42 6.72 27.97
N VAL A 38 14.82 7.78 28.52
CA VAL A 38 13.57 8.36 28.00
C VAL A 38 13.83 9.07 26.67
N ILE A 39 14.92 9.84 26.58
CA ILE A 39 15.35 10.50 25.33
C ILE A 39 15.62 9.46 24.23
N GLU A 40 16.37 8.41 24.55
CA GLU A 40 16.69 7.32 23.62
C GLU A 40 15.43 6.58 23.17
N TYR A 41 14.50 6.31 24.10
CA TYR A 41 13.22 5.67 23.79
C TYR A 41 12.39 6.49 22.79
N PHE A 42 12.18 7.78 23.04
CA PHE A 42 11.41 8.64 22.14
C PHE A 42 12.14 8.91 20.82
N SER A 43 13.47 8.97 20.82
CA SER A 43 14.27 9.10 19.58
C SER A 43 14.05 7.89 18.69
N LYS A 44 14.08 6.68 19.26
CA LYS A 44 13.80 5.44 18.53
C LYS A 44 12.39 5.41 17.93
N ILE A 45 11.37 5.83 18.70
CA ILE A 45 10.00 5.94 18.19
C ILE A 45 9.93 6.90 16.99
N ARG A 46 10.60 8.05 17.07
CA ARG A 46 10.63 9.03 15.97
C ARG A 46 11.34 8.48 14.73
N GLU A 47 12.42 7.72 14.89
CA GLU A 47 13.12 7.09 13.77
C GLU A 47 12.25 6.03 13.07
N GLU A 48 11.54 5.20 13.84
CA GLU A 48 10.62 4.20 13.31
C GLU A 48 9.43 4.87 12.58
N ASP A 49 8.81 5.88 13.18
CA ASP A 49 7.73 6.67 12.57
C ASP A 49 8.19 7.36 11.29
N LYS A 50 9.38 7.96 11.30
CA LYS A 50 9.98 8.59 10.11
C LYS A 50 10.17 7.58 9.00
N ALA A 51 10.72 6.41 9.28
CA ALA A 51 10.97 5.42 8.24
C ALA A 51 9.68 4.79 7.68
N MET A 52 8.64 4.64 8.51
CA MET A 52 7.30 4.26 8.04
C MET A 52 6.76 5.32 7.07
N LYS A 53 6.87 6.61 7.42
CA LYS A 53 6.44 7.73 6.58
C LYS A 53 7.26 7.87 5.29
N ASP A 54 8.58 7.66 5.37
CA ASP A 54 9.50 7.65 4.23
C ASP A 54 9.15 6.52 3.25
N ALA A 55 8.55 5.42 3.76
CA ALA A 55 8.01 4.32 2.97
C ALA A 55 6.54 4.50 2.54
N GLY A 56 5.93 5.66 2.81
CA GLY A 56 4.54 5.95 2.44
C GLY A 56 3.51 5.25 3.34
N ILE A 57 3.84 5.01 4.60
CA ILE A 57 2.97 4.39 5.61
C ILE A 57 2.70 5.38 6.74
N TYR A 58 1.49 5.93 6.75
CA TYR A 58 1.00 6.94 7.71
C TYR A 58 -0.11 6.38 8.61
N ILE A 59 -0.56 5.16 8.38
CA ILE A 59 -1.47 4.44 9.29
C ILE A 59 -0.67 3.75 10.40
N ASP A 60 -1.24 3.71 11.59
CA ASP A 60 -0.60 3.12 12.76
C ASP A 60 -0.92 1.63 12.88
N PHE A 61 0.04 0.79 12.49
CA PHE A 61 -0.04 -0.62 12.81
C PHE A 61 0.42 -0.85 14.26
N VAL A 62 -0.54 -1.23 15.12
CA VAL A 62 -0.28 -1.51 16.53
C VAL A 62 0.75 -2.62 16.67
N LYS A 63 1.84 -2.32 17.40
CA LYS A 63 2.85 -3.32 17.75
C LYS A 63 2.23 -4.45 18.56
N PRO A 64 2.53 -5.72 18.25
CA PRO A 64 1.94 -6.84 18.99
C PRO A 64 2.49 -6.90 20.41
N ILE A 65 1.70 -7.51 21.29
CA ILE A 65 2.11 -7.82 22.67
C ILE A 65 2.16 -9.34 22.88
N ILE A 66 2.85 -9.76 23.93
CA ILE A 66 2.75 -11.13 24.44
C ILE A 66 1.80 -11.13 25.64
N PHE A 67 0.76 -11.96 25.56
CA PHE A 67 -0.20 -12.18 26.63
C PHE A 67 -0.35 -13.69 26.85
N GLU A 68 -0.13 -14.16 28.08
CA GLU A 68 -0.16 -15.59 28.44
C GLU A 68 0.71 -16.48 27.53
N GLY A 69 1.90 -15.99 27.17
CA GLY A 69 2.82 -16.71 26.28
C GLY A 69 2.36 -16.83 24.83
N LYS A 70 1.30 -16.12 24.42
CA LYS A 70 0.80 -16.04 23.04
C LYS A 70 0.97 -14.63 22.51
N LYS A 71 1.22 -14.51 21.19
CA LYS A 71 1.26 -13.21 20.52
C LYS A 71 -0.17 -12.71 20.32
N VAL A 72 -0.38 -11.42 20.46
CA VAL A 72 -1.65 -10.74 20.21
C VAL A 72 -1.42 -9.65 19.19
N TRP A 73 -2.13 -9.73 18.07
CA TRP A 73 -2.13 -8.70 17.03
C TRP A 73 -3.43 -7.91 17.04
N ALA A 74 -3.38 -6.66 16.61
CA ALA A 74 -4.57 -5.87 16.33
C ALA A 74 -4.55 -5.40 14.87
N LEU A 75 -5.70 -5.46 14.21
CA LEU A 75 -5.89 -4.93 12.86
C LEU A 75 -7.27 -4.28 12.76
N GLY A 76 -7.30 -2.96 12.58
CA GLY A 76 -8.53 -2.18 12.69
C GLY A 76 -9.15 -2.40 14.07
N ASN A 77 -10.44 -2.76 14.09
CA ASN A 77 -11.17 -3.03 15.33
C ASN A 77 -11.12 -4.49 15.78
N THR A 78 -10.27 -5.33 15.15
CA THR A 78 -10.18 -6.77 15.49
C THR A 78 -8.91 -7.07 16.26
N VAL A 79 -9.05 -7.81 17.37
CA VAL A 79 -7.94 -8.37 18.13
C VAL A 79 -7.80 -9.86 17.80
N TYR A 80 -6.61 -10.27 17.39
CA TYR A 80 -6.24 -11.65 17.09
C TYR A 80 -5.39 -12.20 18.23
N HIS A 81 -6.06 -12.80 19.22
CA HIS A 81 -5.43 -13.42 20.39
C HIS A 81 -5.03 -14.88 20.12
N GLY A 82 -4.27 -15.48 21.03
CA GLY A 82 -3.90 -16.91 20.96
C GLY A 82 -2.91 -17.28 19.86
N ARG A 83 -2.27 -16.29 19.21
CA ARG A 83 -1.34 -16.51 18.11
C ARG A 83 -0.02 -17.08 18.59
N LYS A 84 0.74 -17.70 17.68
CA LYS A 84 2.06 -18.25 18.00
C LYS A 84 2.96 -17.12 18.49
N SER A 85 3.64 -17.30 19.62
CA SER A 85 4.52 -16.28 20.22
C SER A 85 5.61 -15.80 19.26
N GLY A 86 6.09 -16.70 18.40
CA GLY A 86 7.11 -16.42 17.38
C GLY A 86 6.58 -15.99 16.01
N GLU A 87 5.28 -15.69 15.85
CA GLU A 87 4.74 -15.30 14.54
C GLU A 87 5.22 -13.91 14.14
N THR A 88 5.79 -13.73 12.94
CA THR A 88 6.23 -12.41 12.45
C THR A 88 5.09 -11.59 11.87
N PHE A 89 5.29 -10.28 11.66
CA PHE A 89 4.31 -9.46 10.95
C PHE A 89 4.01 -9.98 9.53
N HIS A 90 5.03 -10.45 8.80
CA HIS A 90 4.87 -11.03 7.45
C HIS A 90 3.96 -12.27 7.47
N GLU A 91 4.15 -13.17 8.45
CA GLU A 91 3.30 -14.35 8.64
C GLU A 91 1.88 -13.96 9.05
N PHE A 92 1.76 -12.96 9.94
CA PHE A 92 0.46 -12.44 10.37
C PHE A 92 -0.35 -11.90 9.19
N ILE A 93 0.20 -11.02 8.35
CA ILE A 93 -0.56 -10.48 7.20
C ILE A 93 -0.92 -11.55 6.17
N ILE A 94 -0.08 -12.58 5.98
CA ILE A 94 -0.43 -13.73 5.13
C ILE A 94 -1.62 -14.48 5.73
N SER A 95 -1.64 -14.69 7.05
CA SER A 95 -2.79 -15.30 7.71
C SER A 95 -4.06 -14.45 7.55
N ILE A 96 -3.94 -13.12 7.56
CA ILE A 96 -5.07 -12.21 7.31
C ILE A 96 -5.58 -12.38 5.87
N LEU A 97 -4.69 -12.52 4.89
CA LEU A 97 -5.08 -12.84 3.52
C LEU A 97 -5.81 -14.18 3.44
N ILE A 98 -5.29 -15.21 4.11
CA ILE A 98 -5.92 -16.55 4.15
C ILE A 98 -7.34 -16.45 4.72
N LEU A 99 -7.49 -15.81 5.89
CA LEU A 99 -8.79 -15.58 6.53
C LEU A 99 -9.75 -14.77 5.65
N THR A 100 -9.24 -13.77 4.93
CA THR A 100 -10.04 -12.92 4.05
C THR A 100 -10.58 -13.70 2.85
N LEU A 101 -9.75 -14.58 2.26
CA LEU A 101 -10.17 -15.46 1.17
C LEU A 101 -11.10 -16.58 1.65
N GLY A 102 -11.05 -16.96 2.92
CA GLY A 102 -11.97 -17.93 3.53
C GLY A 102 -11.58 -19.38 3.27
N GLU A 103 -11.92 -20.23 4.22
CA GLU A 103 -11.47 -21.62 4.29
C GLU A 103 -11.90 -22.48 3.10
N ASP A 104 -13.16 -22.38 2.68
CA ASP A 104 -13.69 -23.18 1.57
C ASP A 104 -12.95 -22.93 0.25
N TRP A 105 -12.58 -21.67 -0.01
CA TRP A 105 -11.82 -21.31 -1.20
C TRP A 105 -10.43 -21.95 -1.18
N TRP A 106 -9.77 -21.99 -0.01
CA TRP A 106 -8.46 -22.62 0.14
C TRP A 106 -8.53 -24.14 -0.01
N LYS A 107 -9.53 -24.80 0.59
CA LYS A 107 -9.78 -26.24 0.40
C LYS A 107 -9.98 -26.59 -1.07
N GLU A 108 -10.72 -25.75 -1.80
CA GLU A 108 -10.89 -25.90 -3.25
C GLU A 108 -9.56 -25.76 -4.01
N GLN A 109 -8.68 -24.82 -3.62
CA GLN A 109 -7.38 -24.68 -4.27
C GLN A 109 -6.41 -25.81 -3.90
N GLU A 110 -6.50 -26.38 -2.71
CA GLU A 110 -5.57 -27.39 -2.18
C GLU A 110 -5.54 -28.64 -3.06
N VAL A 111 -6.72 -29.13 -3.46
CA VAL A 111 -6.88 -30.35 -4.26
C VAL A 111 -6.52 -30.21 -5.74
N LYS A 112 -6.33 -28.98 -6.25
CA LYS A 112 -6.00 -28.73 -7.67
C LYS A 112 -4.53 -28.97 -7.96
N ALA A 113 -4.22 -29.43 -9.18
CA ALA A 113 -2.83 -29.47 -9.66
C ALA A 113 -2.25 -28.05 -9.72
N PHE A 114 -0.92 -27.92 -9.58
CA PHE A 114 -0.26 -26.61 -9.48
C PHE A 114 -0.73 -25.65 -10.56
N ASP A 115 -0.73 -26.05 -11.84
CA ASP A 115 -1.11 -25.19 -12.96
C ASP A 115 -2.59 -24.77 -12.98
N GLU A 116 -3.45 -25.58 -12.38
CA GLU A 116 -4.89 -25.33 -12.25
C GLU A 116 -5.23 -24.44 -11.04
N LYS A 117 -4.30 -24.27 -10.08
CA LYS A 117 -4.52 -23.39 -8.93
C LYS A 117 -4.69 -21.94 -9.36
N HIS A 118 -5.46 -21.19 -8.58
CA HIS A 118 -5.47 -19.73 -8.64
C HIS A 118 -4.07 -19.17 -8.35
N PHE A 119 -3.71 -18.03 -8.95
CA PHE A 119 -2.37 -17.46 -8.85
C PHE A 119 -1.95 -17.16 -7.39
N ILE A 120 -2.87 -16.69 -6.55
CA ILE A 120 -2.62 -16.50 -5.11
C ILE A 120 -2.20 -17.82 -4.44
N ALA A 121 -2.88 -18.91 -4.75
CA ALA A 121 -2.57 -20.22 -4.18
C ALA A 121 -1.23 -20.78 -4.70
N LYS A 122 -0.90 -20.52 -5.98
CA LYS A 122 0.44 -20.79 -6.52
C LYS A 122 1.52 -20.04 -5.73
N CYS A 123 1.32 -18.75 -5.50
CA CYS A 123 2.25 -17.93 -4.72
C CYS A 123 2.39 -18.42 -3.28
N TYR A 124 1.30 -18.88 -2.65
CA TYR A 124 1.35 -19.44 -1.30
C TYR A 124 2.16 -20.74 -1.25
N SER A 125 1.93 -21.70 -2.15
CA SER A 125 2.74 -22.91 -2.24
C SER A 125 4.23 -22.59 -2.42
N LYS A 126 4.54 -21.64 -3.31
CA LYS A 126 5.90 -21.18 -3.58
C LYS A 126 6.53 -20.43 -2.41
N TYR A 127 5.76 -19.67 -1.65
CA TYR A 127 6.23 -19.03 -0.42
C TYR A 127 6.68 -20.06 0.62
N ILE A 128 5.92 -21.15 0.82
CA ILE A 128 6.32 -22.22 1.75
C ILE A 128 7.62 -22.91 1.30
N GLU A 129 7.77 -23.19 0.01
CA GLU A 129 9.03 -23.71 -0.57
C GLU A 129 10.18 -22.73 -0.34
N TRP A 130 9.96 -21.44 -0.62
CA TRP A 130 10.94 -20.39 -0.46
C TRP A 130 11.41 -20.25 1.00
N GLN A 131 10.50 -20.30 1.98
CA GLN A 131 10.86 -20.27 3.41
C GLN A 131 11.77 -21.44 3.78
N LYS A 132 11.38 -22.66 3.39
CA LYS A 132 12.17 -23.87 3.67
C LYS A 132 13.57 -23.77 3.06
N ASN A 133 13.68 -23.33 1.81
CA ASN A 133 14.95 -23.22 1.11
C ASN A 133 15.85 -22.10 1.66
N ASN A 134 15.26 -21.08 2.28
CA ASN A 134 16.00 -19.96 2.87
C ASN A 134 16.23 -20.08 4.38
N SER A 135 15.72 -21.13 5.03
CA SER A 135 15.95 -21.44 6.45
C SER A 135 17.35 -22.02 6.68
N ILE A 136 18.37 -21.29 6.23
CA ILE A 136 19.78 -21.66 6.28
C ILE A 136 20.55 -20.74 7.22
N GLU A 137 21.70 -21.17 7.73
CA GLU A 137 22.49 -20.41 8.70
C GLU A 137 22.83 -18.99 8.22
N LYS A 138 23.14 -18.83 6.93
CA LYS A 138 23.44 -17.52 6.32
C LYS A 138 22.30 -16.50 6.50
N ASN A 139 21.05 -16.96 6.53
CA ASN A 139 19.87 -16.10 6.62
C ASN A 139 19.34 -16.01 8.06
N ARG A 140 19.99 -16.65 9.03
CA ARG A 140 19.58 -16.65 10.44
C ARG A 140 19.78 -15.26 11.05
N ILE A 141 18.72 -14.73 11.67
CA ILE A 141 18.75 -13.43 12.37
C ILE A 141 19.08 -13.66 13.85
N ASN A 142 18.46 -14.68 14.43
CA ASN A 142 18.71 -15.15 15.79
C ASN A 142 18.21 -16.60 15.91
N GLU A 143 18.11 -17.12 17.14
CA GLU A 143 17.72 -18.51 17.41
C GLU A 143 16.37 -18.93 16.79
N ASP A 144 15.44 -17.99 16.67
CA ASP A 144 14.04 -18.22 16.33
C ASP A 144 13.62 -17.71 14.95
N TYR A 145 14.44 -16.90 14.27
CA TYR A 145 14.01 -16.19 13.07
C TYR A 145 15.05 -16.17 11.96
N TRP A 146 14.54 -16.18 10.73
CA TRP A 146 15.29 -16.00 9.49
C TRP A 146 14.84 -14.76 8.73
N GLY A 147 15.72 -14.26 7.86
CA GLY A 147 15.47 -13.12 6.99
C GLY A 147 16.12 -13.30 5.64
N ALA A 148 15.31 -13.25 4.57
CA ALA A 148 15.80 -13.40 3.20
C ALA A 148 15.08 -12.46 2.24
N THR A 149 15.72 -12.11 1.12
CA THR A 149 15.10 -11.34 0.05
C THR A 149 14.10 -12.24 -0.70
N PRO A 150 12.85 -11.81 -0.88
CA PRO A 150 11.84 -12.66 -1.50
C PRO A 150 12.05 -12.81 -3.00
N ASP A 151 11.67 -13.95 -3.53
CA ASP A 151 11.48 -14.16 -4.96
C ASP A 151 10.18 -13.50 -5.47
N GLY A 152 9.96 -13.54 -6.78
CA GLY A 152 8.78 -12.99 -7.44
C GLY A 152 7.45 -13.54 -6.90
N TRP A 153 7.40 -14.84 -6.60
CA TRP A 153 6.23 -15.50 -6.01
C TRP A 153 5.92 -14.95 -4.62
N THR A 154 6.93 -14.93 -3.75
CA THR A 154 6.83 -14.50 -2.36
C THR A 154 6.50 -13.01 -2.28
N ARG A 155 7.15 -12.18 -3.10
CA ARG A 155 6.86 -10.74 -3.18
C ARG A 155 5.42 -10.51 -3.66
N SER A 156 4.94 -11.26 -4.66
CA SER A 156 3.56 -11.13 -5.15
C SER A 156 2.52 -11.43 -4.06
N LEU A 157 2.76 -12.49 -3.26
CA LEU A 157 1.90 -12.86 -2.13
C LEU A 157 1.92 -11.80 -1.03
N LEU A 158 3.10 -11.39 -0.58
CA LEU A 158 3.26 -10.46 0.53
C LEU A 158 2.72 -9.08 0.22
N SER A 159 2.93 -8.58 -1.01
CA SER A 159 2.36 -7.31 -1.43
C SER A 159 0.82 -7.36 -1.38
N LEU A 160 0.20 -8.46 -1.83
CA LEU A 160 -1.25 -8.63 -1.73
C LEU A 160 -1.71 -8.73 -0.28
N ALA A 161 -1.01 -9.52 0.54
CA ALA A 161 -1.32 -9.69 1.95
C ALA A 161 -1.27 -8.36 2.70
N PHE A 162 -0.27 -7.55 2.41
CA PHE A 162 -0.11 -6.23 3.02
C PHE A 162 -1.15 -5.23 2.52
N ASP A 163 -1.51 -5.27 1.23
CA ASP A 163 -2.58 -4.45 0.68
C ASP A 163 -3.94 -4.78 1.33
N VAL A 164 -4.27 -6.07 1.46
CA VAL A 164 -5.49 -6.54 2.13
C VAL A 164 -5.48 -6.15 3.61
N ALA A 165 -4.35 -6.34 4.31
CA ALA A 165 -4.23 -5.95 5.71
C ALA A 165 -4.40 -4.43 5.90
N SER A 166 -3.81 -3.61 5.03
CA SER A 166 -3.92 -2.15 5.05
C SER A 166 -5.38 -1.71 4.88
N LEU A 167 -6.09 -2.28 3.91
CA LEU A 167 -7.50 -1.97 3.68
C LEU A 167 -8.38 -2.42 4.85
N ARG A 168 -8.15 -3.63 5.39
CA ARG A 168 -8.86 -4.16 6.56
C ARG A 168 -8.60 -3.35 7.83
N HIS A 169 -7.42 -2.74 7.93
CA HIS A 169 -7.07 -1.90 9.07
C HIS A 169 -7.90 -0.61 9.07
N VAL A 170 -8.08 0.02 7.90
CA VAL A 170 -8.80 1.30 7.83
C VAL A 170 -10.32 1.15 7.67
N ARG A 171 -10.81 0.03 7.09
CA ARG A 171 -12.24 -0.24 6.93
C ARG A 171 -12.55 -1.72 6.69
N ARG A 172 -13.85 -2.06 6.61
CA ARG A 172 -14.27 -3.38 6.12
C ARG A 172 -13.84 -3.59 4.66
N PHE A 173 -13.24 -4.75 4.38
CA PHE A 173 -12.85 -5.14 3.03
C PHE A 173 -14.09 -5.30 2.13
N PRO A 174 -14.13 -4.76 0.91
CA PRO A 174 -15.33 -4.79 0.08
C PRO A 174 -15.64 -6.19 -0.46
N ASP A 175 -16.89 -6.65 -0.30
CA ASP A 175 -17.32 -7.99 -0.73
C ASP A 175 -17.21 -8.17 -2.26
N HIS A 176 -17.48 -7.13 -3.06
CA HIS A 176 -17.33 -7.18 -4.52
C HIS A 176 -15.86 -7.41 -4.95
N LEU A 177 -14.90 -6.73 -4.32
CA LEU A 177 -13.47 -6.95 -4.57
C LEU A 177 -13.04 -8.34 -4.14
N LEU A 178 -13.57 -8.86 -3.03
CA LEU A 178 -13.29 -10.22 -2.59
C LEU A 178 -13.75 -11.26 -3.62
N ILE A 179 -14.95 -11.07 -4.19
CA ILE A 179 -15.47 -11.94 -5.24
C ILE A 179 -14.58 -11.89 -6.48
N LYS A 180 -14.23 -10.69 -6.97
CA LYS A 180 -13.34 -10.50 -8.12
C LYS A 180 -11.94 -11.09 -7.87
N LEU A 181 -11.39 -10.91 -6.67
CA LEU A 181 -10.06 -11.41 -6.29
C LEU A 181 -9.96 -12.94 -6.30
N LYS A 182 -11.08 -13.65 -6.07
CA LYS A 182 -11.14 -15.12 -6.11
C LYS A 182 -11.33 -15.70 -7.51
N ARG A 183 -11.90 -14.91 -8.43
CA ARG A 183 -12.22 -15.31 -9.81
C ARG A 183 -11.00 -15.09 -10.70
N LYS A 184 -10.56 -16.14 -11.40
CA LYS A 184 -9.33 -16.13 -12.20
C LYS A 184 -9.31 -15.00 -13.23
N GLU A 185 -10.43 -14.83 -13.93
CA GLU A 185 -10.62 -13.86 -15.00
C GLU A 185 -10.62 -12.40 -14.53
N ASP A 186 -11.00 -12.15 -13.28
CA ASP A 186 -11.08 -10.79 -12.71
C ASP A 186 -9.89 -10.46 -11.81
N TYR A 187 -9.14 -11.48 -11.39
CA TYR A 187 -8.07 -11.38 -10.40
C TYR A 187 -7.08 -10.26 -10.72
N GLN A 188 -6.61 -10.15 -11.96
CA GLN A 188 -5.59 -9.17 -12.30
C GLN A 188 -6.07 -7.73 -12.11
N SER A 189 -7.31 -7.43 -12.55
CA SER A 189 -7.90 -6.11 -12.37
C SER A 189 -8.14 -5.81 -10.89
N ALA A 190 -8.76 -6.75 -10.17
CA ALA A 190 -9.03 -6.61 -8.74
C ALA A 190 -7.75 -6.45 -7.91
N ARG A 191 -6.71 -7.22 -8.24
CA ARG A 191 -5.39 -7.14 -7.61
C ARG A 191 -4.80 -5.74 -7.71
N TYR A 192 -4.97 -5.07 -8.84
CA TYR A 192 -4.46 -3.72 -9.05
C TYR A 192 -5.34 -2.64 -8.39
N GLU A 193 -6.66 -2.76 -8.49
CA GLU A 193 -7.61 -1.90 -7.75
C GLU A 193 -7.30 -1.91 -6.24
N ILE A 194 -7.11 -3.11 -5.67
CA ILE A 194 -6.73 -3.32 -4.26
C ILE A 194 -5.40 -2.64 -3.94
N SER A 195 -4.38 -2.72 -4.82
CA SER A 195 -3.10 -2.05 -4.58
C SER A 195 -3.22 -0.56 -4.50
N ILE A 196 -3.89 0.06 -5.46
CA ILE A 196 -4.01 1.51 -5.49
C ILE A 196 -4.84 1.95 -4.27
N ALA A 197 -5.96 1.29 -3.97
CA ALA A 197 -6.73 1.57 -2.77
C ALA A 197 -5.90 1.43 -1.47
N ALA A 198 -5.07 0.39 -1.37
CA ALA A 198 -4.22 0.17 -0.22
C ALA A 198 -3.09 1.19 -0.08
N ILE A 199 -2.53 1.69 -1.19
CA ILE A 199 -1.59 2.82 -1.18
C ILE A 199 -2.27 4.04 -0.55
N PHE A 200 -3.46 4.42 -1.01
CA PHE A 200 -4.17 5.56 -0.43
C PHE A 200 -4.55 5.33 1.04
N ALA A 201 -4.97 4.11 1.40
CA ALA A 201 -5.25 3.75 2.79
C ALA A 201 -4.01 3.96 3.68
N ARG A 202 -2.84 3.48 3.25
CA ARG A 202 -1.57 3.68 3.97
C ARG A 202 -1.19 5.14 4.08
N LEU A 203 -1.54 5.97 3.10
CA LEU A 203 -1.35 7.43 3.12
C LEU A 203 -2.40 8.19 3.95
N ASN A 204 -3.10 7.51 4.86
CA ASN A 204 -4.09 8.09 5.77
C ASN A 204 -5.34 8.67 5.06
N PHE A 205 -5.71 8.08 3.92
CA PHE A 205 -7.00 8.36 3.28
C PHE A 205 -8.06 7.34 3.73
N ASP A 206 -9.27 7.84 3.95
CA ASP A 206 -10.47 7.00 3.92
C ASP A 206 -10.81 6.67 2.47
N ILE A 207 -11.11 5.41 2.21
CA ILE A 207 -11.40 4.89 0.86
C ILE A 207 -12.88 4.63 0.75
N ASP A 208 -13.56 5.14 -0.28
CA ASP A 208 -14.99 4.97 -0.51
C ASP A 208 -15.26 4.37 -1.90
N PHE A 209 -15.47 3.05 -1.94
CA PHE A 209 -15.70 2.30 -3.18
C PHE A 209 -17.08 2.60 -3.76
N LEU A 210 -17.14 2.86 -5.06
CA LEU A 210 -18.39 3.27 -5.72
C LEU A 210 -19.22 2.07 -6.21
N ASP A 211 -18.56 0.94 -6.52
CA ASP A 211 -19.22 -0.32 -6.97
C ASP A 211 -20.27 -0.87 -5.99
N VAL A 212 -20.16 -0.55 -4.70
CA VAL A 212 -21.09 -1.04 -3.66
C VAL A 212 -22.29 -0.12 -3.44
N LYS A 213 -22.35 1.01 -4.13
CA LYS A 213 -23.38 2.04 -3.91
C LYS A 213 -24.45 1.96 -4.98
N GLU A 214 -25.70 1.82 -4.55
CA GLU A 214 -26.85 1.68 -5.46
C GLU A 214 -26.99 2.89 -6.41
N GLU A 215 -26.63 4.10 -5.96
CA GLU A 215 -26.66 5.32 -6.78
C GLU A 215 -25.74 5.27 -8.01
N TRP A 216 -24.73 4.40 -8.01
CA TRP A 216 -23.75 4.23 -9.08
C TRP A 216 -24.01 3.00 -9.95
N ARG A 217 -25.03 2.19 -9.62
CA ARG A 217 -25.37 0.99 -10.37
C ARG A 217 -25.67 1.30 -11.84
N GLY A 218 -24.93 0.65 -12.75
CA GLY A 218 -25.07 0.83 -14.19
C GLY A 218 -24.54 2.17 -14.74
N LYS A 219 -23.98 3.02 -13.88
CA LYS A 219 -23.35 4.28 -14.28
C LYS A 219 -21.84 4.09 -14.47
N LYS A 220 -21.24 4.96 -15.26
CA LYS A 220 -19.79 5.09 -15.31
C LYS A 220 -19.30 5.83 -14.07
N HIS A 221 -18.32 5.26 -13.40
CA HIS A 221 -17.71 5.82 -12.21
C HIS A 221 -16.28 5.30 -12.07
N CYS A 222 -15.48 6.02 -11.30
CA CYS A 222 -14.15 5.58 -10.94
C CYS A 222 -14.21 4.47 -9.88
N GLU A 223 -13.11 3.77 -9.66
CA GLU A 223 -13.06 2.64 -8.71
C GLU A 223 -13.43 3.07 -7.28
N PHE A 224 -12.89 4.20 -6.81
CA PHE A 224 -13.20 4.74 -5.48
C PHE A 224 -12.92 6.25 -5.37
N ILE A 225 -13.49 6.87 -4.34
CA ILE A 225 -13.12 8.21 -3.88
C ILE A 225 -12.24 8.06 -2.64
N ALA A 226 -11.08 8.71 -2.61
CA ALA A 226 -10.19 8.75 -1.45
C ALA A 226 -10.26 10.11 -0.77
N MET A 227 -10.57 10.15 0.52
CA MET A 227 -10.61 11.38 1.33
C MET A 227 -9.48 11.39 2.36
N HIS A 228 -8.57 12.36 2.28
CA HIS A 228 -7.49 12.46 3.26
C HIS A 228 -8.03 12.87 4.63
N LYS A 229 -7.73 12.10 5.68
CA LYS A 229 -8.34 12.28 7.00
C LYS A 229 -8.05 13.64 7.63
N GLN A 230 -6.86 14.20 7.40
CA GLN A 230 -6.45 15.46 8.02
C GLN A 230 -6.83 16.68 7.18
N SER A 231 -6.43 16.72 5.90
CA SER A 231 -6.69 17.88 5.02
C SER A 231 -8.12 17.91 4.46
N LYS A 232 -8.87 16.80 4.57
CA LYS A 232 -10.23 16.63 4.03
C LYS A 232 -10.34 16.76 2.50
N VAL A 233 -9.21 16.75 1.81
CA VAL A 233 -9.16 16.68 0.34
C VAL A 233 -9.73 15.34 -0.10
N SER A 234 -10.69 15.38 -1.03
CA SER A 234 -11.25 14.21 -1.69
C SER A 234 -10.77 14.13 -3.14
N ILE A 235 -10.41 12.93 -3.58
CA ILE A 235 -9.84 12.67 -4.90
C ILE A 235 -10.55 11.44 -5.47
N ALA A 236 -11.09 11.53 -6.68
CA ALA A 236 -11.57 10.39 -7.44
C ALA A 236 -10.38 9.60 -8.01
N ILE A 237 -10.37 8.29 -7.83
CA ILE A 237 -9.26 7.42 -8.22
C ILE A 237 -9.75 6.34 -9.18
N GLU A 238 -9.12 6.29 -10.35
CA GLU A 238 -9.36 5.28 -11.37
C GLU A 238 -8.14 4.38 -11.50
N ALA A 239 -8.34 3.06 -11.47
CA ALA A 239 -7.28 2.07 -11.65
C ALA A 239 -7.59 1.17 -12.85
N LYS A 240 -6.58 0.94 -13.71
CA LYS A 240 -6.68 0.03 -14.84
C LYS A 240 -5.43 -0.83 -14.94
N SER A 241 -5.58 -2.14 -15.04
CA SER A 241 -4.45 -3.03 -15.29
C SER A 241 -4.49 -3.55 -16.73
N ARG A 242 -3.33 -3.58 -17.37
CA ARG A 242 -3.17 -4.13 -18.70
C ARG A 242 -3.08 -5.65 -18.65
N HIS A 243 -4.09 -6.32 -19.20
CA HIS A 243 -4.06 -7.78 -19.37
C HIS A 243 -3.13 -8.16 -20.54
N ARG A 244 -2.35 -9.22 -20.35
CA ARG A 244 -1.42 -9.73 -21.37
C ARG A 244 -1.63 -11.22 -21.58
N LYS A 245 -1.68 -11.64 -22.85
CA LYS A 245 -1.90 -13.04 -23.21
C LYS A 245 -0.83 -13.95 -22.58
N GLY A 246 -1.26 -15.05 -21.97
CA GLY A 246 -0.39 -16.02 -21.31
C GLY A 246 0.08 -15.59 -19.92
N ILE A 247 -0.34 -14.41 -19.44
CA ILE A 247 0.06 -13.85 -18.16
C ILE A 247 -1.15 -13.87 -17.22
N ILE A 248 -0.95 -14.42 -16.02
CA ILE A 248 -1.93 -14.51 -14.92
C ILE A 248 -3.36 -14.72 -15.43
N HIS A 249 -3.76 -15.98 -15.60
CA HIS A 249 -5.13 -16.36 -15.96
C HIS A 249 -5.65 -15.81 -17.31
N THR A 250 -4.86 -15.03 -18.05
CA THR A 250 -5.20 -14.56 -19.39
C THR A 250 -4.78 -15.60 -20.43
N GLN A 251 -5.74 -16.08 -21.22
CA GLN A 251 -5.47 -17.09 -22.26
C GLN A 251 -4.60 -16.56 -23.41
N GLY A 252 -3.95 -17.50 -24.12
CA GLY A 252 -3.10 -17.23 -25.28
C GLY A 252 -1.61 -17.14 -24.90
N SER A 253 -0.80 -16.65 -25.84
CA SER A 253 0.62 -16.38 -25.64
C SER A 253 0.98 -15.02 -26.23
N ALA A 254 2.08 -14.45 -25.74
CA ALA A 254 2.66 -13.22 -26.24
C ALA A 254 4.17 -13.40 -26.40
N THR A 255 4.73 -12.82 -27.45
CA THR A 255 6.17 -12.71 -27.64
C THR A 255 6.77 -11.74 -26.62
N GLU A 256 8.06 -11.86 -26.34
CA GLU A 256 8.77 -10.95 -25.45
C GLU A 256 8.58 -9.49 -25.87
N ASN A 257 8.75 -9.17 -27.15
CA ASN A 257 8.54 -7.80 -27.66
C ASN A 257 7.10 -7.30 -27.43
N GLU A 258 6.08 -8.16 -27.52
CA GLU A 258 4.70 -7.77 -27.19
C GLU A 258 4.53 -7.47 -25.69
N LEU A 259 5.16 -8.26 -24.81
CA LEU A 259 5.18 -8.04 -23.37
C LEU A 259 5.89 -6.74 -22.96
N MET A 260 6.79 -6.23 -23.81
CA MET A 260 7.53 -4.98 -23.57
C MET A 260 6.82 -3.71 -24.07
N LYS A 261 5.71 -3.82 -24.81
CA LYS A 261 4.99 -2.65 -25.36
C LYS A 261 4.28 -1.82 -24.27
N GLY A 262 4.09 -0.52 -24.56
CA GLY A 262 3.37 0.45 -23.72
C GLY A 262 2.07 0.97 -24.34
N ASP A 263 1.36 0.16 -25.14
CA ASP A 263 0.09 0.47 -25.82
C ASP A 263 -1.11 0.53 -24.85
N VAL A 264 -1.08 1.51 -23.96
CA VAL A 264 -2.13 1.77 -22.95
C VAL A 264 -3.18 2.81 -23.39
N GLY A 265 -3.13 3.28 -24.64
CA GLY A 265 -4.00 4.35 -25.13
C GLY A 265 -5.49 4.07 -24.99
N ARG A 266 -5.93 2.83 -25.26
CA ARG A 266 -7.33 2.42 -25.06
C ARG A 266 -7.73 2.46 -23.59
N LEU A 267 -6.86 1.98 -22.69
CA LEU A 267 -7.10 1.96 -21.25
C LEU A 267 -7.22 3.39 -20.71
N LEU A 268 -6.31 4.29 -21.09
CA LEU A 268 -6.36 5.70 -20.71
C LEU A 268 -7.65 6.39 -21.21
N ASN A 269 -8.04 6.14 -22.46
CA ASN A 269 -9.26 6.71 -23.02
C ASN A 269 -10.53 6.18 -22.32
N GLN A 270 -10.49 4.95 -21.80
CA GLN A 270 -11.57 4.40 -20.98
C GLN A 270 -11.57 5.02 -19.57
N ALA A 271 -10.40 5.08 -18.92
CA ALA A 271 -10.23 5.65 -17.59
C ALA A 271 -10.71 7.10 -17.49
N LYS A 272 -10.38 7.94 -18.49
CA LYS A 272 -10.85 9.33 -18.56
C LYS A 272 -12.38 9.48 -18.54
N LYS A 273 -13.12 8.47 -19.03
CA LYS A 273 -14.59 8.49 -19.08
C LYS A 273 -15.23 8.08 -17.76
N GLN A 274 -14.44 7.69 -16.76
CA GLN A 274 -14.88 7.29 -15.43
C GLN A 274 -14.80 8.42 -14.40
N ASN A 275 -14.37 9.62 -14.80
CA ASN A 275 -14.40 10.77 -13.92
C ASN A 275 -15.85 11.08 -13.51
N VAL A 276 -16.12 11.10 -12.21
CA VAL A 276 -17.42 11.40 -11.63
C VAL A 276 -17.76 12.91 -11.63
N GLY A 277 -16.80 13.75 -11.99
CA GLY A 277 -16.95 15.20 -12.14
C GLY A 277 -16.87 15.97 -10.82
N ASN A 278 -16.59 17.28 -10.92
CA ASN A 278 -16.54 18.23 -9.79
C ASN A 278 -15.61 17.85 -8.63
N ILE A 279 -14.58 17.06 -8.89
CA ILE A 279 -13.60 16.58 -7.91
C ILE A 279 -12.23 16.39 -8.60
N PRO A 280 -11.11 16.58 -7.90
CA PRO A 280 -9.81 16.14 -8.39
C PRO A 280 -9.81 14.67 -8.80
N PHE A 281 -9.08 14.35 -9.86
CA PHE A 281 -9.10 13.02 -10.47
C PHE A 281 -7.69 12.50 -10.74
N MET A 282 -7.39 11.27 -10.32
CA MET A 282 -6.13 10.60 -10.60
C MET A 282 -6.37 9.26 -11.28
N ILE A 283 -5.53 8.94 -12.26
CA ILE A 283 -5.60 7.68 -13.01
C ILE A 283 -4.31 6.91 -12.82
N PHE A 284 -4.44 5.64 -12.46
CA PHE A 284 -3.36 4.69 -12.30
C PHE A 284 -3.51 3.58 -13.34
N VAL A 285 -2.44 3.31 -14.08
CA VAL A 285 -2.41 2.28 -15.10
C VAL A 285 -1.24 1.32 -14.86
N ASP A 286 -1.54 0.06 -14.62
CA ASP A 286 -0.53 -0.99 -14.55
C ASP A 286 -0.14 -1.44 -15.96
N ILE A 287 1.15 -1.28 -16.26
CA ILE A 287 1.78 -1.64 -17.52
C ILE A 287 1.94 -3.16 -17.66
N ASN A 288 2.07 -3.88 -16.53
CA ASN A 288 2.18 -5.33 -16.49
C ASN A 288 3.27 -5.87 -17.43
N SER A 289 4.46 -5.30 -17.44
CA SER A 289 5.58 -5.69 -18.32
C SER A 289 6.70 -6.38 -17.54
N PRO A 290 7.42 -7.35 -18.12
CA PRO A 290 8.59 -7.96 -17.49
C PRO A 290 9.61 -6.93 -16.99
N ALA A 291 10.25 -7.24 -15.86
CA ALA A 291 11.31 -6.40 -15.33
C ALA A 291 12.58 -6.50 -16.19
N THR A 292 13.20 -5.35 -16.44
CA THR A 292 14.50 -5.21 -17.14
C THR A 292 15.39 -4.26 -16.34
N PRO A 293 15.87 -4.67 -15.15
CA PRO A 293 16.58 -3.79 -14.21
C PRO A 293 17.86 -3.16 -14.80
N GLU A 294 18.47 -3.82 -15.78
CA GLU A 294 19.65 -3.34 -16.51
C GLU A 294 19.36 -2.18 -17.48
N ILE A 295 18.08 -1.90 -17.77
CA ILE A 295 17.65 -0.83 -18.68
C ILE A 295 17.07 0.31 -17.83
N SER A 296 17.60 1.52 -18.00
CA SER A 296 17.01 2.70 -17.36
C SER A 296 15.59 2.96 -17.87
N VAL A 297 14.71 3.48 -17.01
CA VAL A 297 13.26 3.63 -17.28
C VAL A 297 13.00 4.38 -18.59
N GLU A 298 13.76 5.44 -18.89
CA GLU A 298 13.62 6.24 -20.10
C GLU A 298 13.96 5.49 -21.40
N ASN A 299 14.74 4.43 -21.28
CA ASN A 299 15.14 3.57 -22.40
C ASN A 299 14.22 2.37 -22.58
N LYS A 300 13.30 2.12 -21.63
CA LYS A 300 12.35 1.02 -21.73
C LYS A 300 11.35 1.25 -22.85
N LYS A 301 11.02 0.16 -23.55
CA LYS A 301 10.08 0.20 -24.67
C LYS A 301 8.71 0.73 -24.25
N TRP A 302 8.16 0.24 -23.13
CA TRP A 302 6.85 0.69 -22.66
C TRP A 302 6.83 2.18 -22.34
N PHE A 303 7.92 2.71 -21.76
CA PHE A 303 8.05 4.13 -21.45
C PHE A 303 8.07 4.98 -22.72
N ARG A 304 8.88 4.60 -23.71
CA ARG A 304 8.97 5.30 -25.00
C ARG A 304 7.63 5.28 -25.76
N ASP A 305 6.93 4.15 -25.72
CA ASP A 305 5.60 4.01 -26.33
C ASP A 305 4.59 4.97 -25.67
N ILE A 306 4.62 5.10 -24.33
CA ILE A 306 3.79 6.06 -23.58
C ILE A 306 4.18 7.50 -23.90
N GLN A 307 5.47 7.85 -23.89
CA GLN A 307 5.91 9.20 -24.27
C GLN A 307 5.42 9.59 -25.67
N LYS A 308 5.52 8.67 -26.64
CA LYS A 308 5.01 8.87 -28.00
C LYS A 308 3.49 9.05 -28.01
N LEU A 309 2.76 8.26 -27.23
CA LEU A 309 1.30 8.40 -27.07
C LEU A 309 0.92 9.81 -26.60
N PHE A 310 1.61 10.34 -25.58
CA PHE A 310 1.34 11.69 -25.07
C PHE A 310 1.70 12.77 -26.08
N ARG A 311 2.87 12.70 -26.71
CA ARG A 311 3.28 13.68 -27.73
C ARG A 311 2.32 13.75 -28.91
N ASN A 312 1.75 12.62 -29.32
CA ASN A 312 0.94 12.54 -30.53
C ASN A 312 -0.55 12.84 -30.30
N ASN A 313 -1.08 12.48 -29.13
CA ASN A 313 -2.53 12.42 -28.93
C ASN A 313 -3.06 13.36 -27.83
N TYR A 314 -2.18 14.05 -27.10
CA TYR A 314 -2.58 14.90 -25.99
C TYR A 314 -2.15 16.33 -26.29
N ALA A 315 -3.13 17.22 -26.45
CA ALA A 315 -2.87 18.64 -26.56
C ALA A 315 -2.17 19.15 -25.30
N THR A 316 -1.30 20.16 -25.45
CA THR A 316 -0.69 20.82 -24.30
C THR A 316 -1.79 21.44 -23.43
N ALA A 317 -1.92 20.95 -22.20
CA ALA A 317 -2.87 21.49 -21.24
C ALA A 317 -2.63 22.99 -21.03
N SER A 318 -3.71 23.74 -20.88
CA SER A 318 -3.65 25.18 -20.64
C SER A 318 -4.85 25.63 -19.81
N LYS A 319 -4.83 26.87 -19.31
CA LYS A 319 -6.00 27.44 -18.60
C LYS A 319 -7.29 27.41 -19.44
N LYS A 320 -7.20 27.47 -20.78
CA LYS A 320 -8.35 27.44 -21.69
C LYS A 320 -8.78 26.03 -22.08
N ASN A 321 -7.88 25.05 -21.93
CA ASN A 321 -8.12 23.65 -22.22
C ASN A 321 -7.47 22.80 -21.11
N PRO A 322 -8.08 22.79 -19.90
CA PRO A 322 -7.49 22.11 -18.75
C PRO A 322 -7.61 20.59 -18.89
N ASP A 323 -6.69 19.86 -18.25
CA ASP A 323 -6.79 18.41 -18.16
C ASP A 323 -7.93 17.99 -17.23
N GLU A 324 -8.63 16.91 -17.57
CA GLU A 324 -9.64 16.29 -16.70
C GLU A 324 -9.01 15.53 -15.51
N PHE A 325 -7.69 15.47 -15.41
CA PHE A 325 -6.95 14.77 -14.36
C PHE A 325 -5.91 15.67 -13.71
N ASN A 326 -5.53 15.32 -12.48
CA ASN A 326 -4.46 15.93 -11.71
C ASN A 326 -3.14 15.16 -11.87
N LEU A 327 -3.23 13.83 -11.86
CA LEU A 327 -2.09 12.93 -11.92
C LEU A 327 -2.43 11.71 -12.78
N LEU A 328 -1.54 11.36 -13.70
CA LEU A 328 -1.50 10.05 -14.34
C LEU A 328 -0.27 9.31 -13.83
N VAL A 329 -0.46 8.06 -13.40
CA VAL A 329 0.64 7.19 -12.98
C VAL A 329 0.58 5.90 -13.78
N PHE A 330 1.71 5.54 -14.37
CA PHE A 330 1.96 4.26 -15.01
C PHE A 330 2.86 3.45 -14.10
N THR A 331 2.35 2.35 -13.53
CA THR A 331 3.14 1.48 -12.65
C THR A 331 3.56 0.21 -13.37
N ASN A 332 4.68 -0.36 -12.97
CA ASN A 332 5.12 -1.68 -13.41
C ASN A 332 5.69 -2.45 -12.22
N PHE A 333 4.81 -2.97 -11.36
CA PHE A 333 5.22 -3.74 -10.18
C PHE A 333 5.62 -5.17 -10.55
N SER A 334 4.79 -5.86 -11.33
CA SER A 334 5.14 -7.01 -12.19
C SER A 334 5.98 -8.16 -11.58
N HIS A 335 6.04 -8.32 -10.26
CA HIS A 335 6.84 -9.36 -9.58
C HIS A 335 6.54 -10.79 -10.03
N HIS A 336 5.32 -11.03 -10.52
CA HIS A 336 4.87 -12.33 -11.01
C HIS A 336 5.65 -12.85 -12.23
N TYR A 337 6.32 -11.97 -13.00
CA TYR A 337 7.22 -12.38 -14.09
C TYR A 337 8.53 -12.99 -13.61
N GLN A 338 8.92 -12.69 -12.38
CA GLN A 338 10.23 -13.06 -11.86
C GLN A 338 10.25 -14.47 -11.26
N THR A 339 9.07 -14.98 -10.89
CA THR A 339 8.85 -16.33 -10.36
C THR A 339 9.81 -16.65 -9.21
N ASP A 340 10.79 -17.54 -9.42
CA ASP A 340 11.76 -18.03 -8.44
C ASP A 340 13.03 -17.15 -8.40
N LYS A 341 13.14 -16.12 -9.26
CA LYS A 341 14.21 -15.12 -9.20
C LYS A 341 13.90 -14.09 -8.12
N GLU A 342 14.96 -13.50 -7.54
CA GLU A 342 14.87 -12.39 -6.59
C GLU A 342 13.97 -11.28 -7.14
N ALA A 343 13.02 -10.84 -6.33
CA ALA A 343 12.05 -9.82 -6.74
C ALA A 343 12.71 -8.44 -6.82
N GLU A 344 12.56 -7.79 -7.97
CA GLU A 344 13.12 -6.48 -8.24
C GLU A 344 12.18 -5.40 -7.71
N LYS A 345 12.72 -4.19 -7.53
CA LYS A 345 11.92 -3.02 -7.20
C LYS A 345 10.95 -2.71 -8.35
N GLY A 346 9.70 -2.42 -8.01
CA GLY A 346 8.72 -1.94 -8.99
C GLY A 346 9.09 -0.58 -9.57
N GLU A 347 8.60 -0.31 -10.77
CA GLU A 347 8.87 0.95 -11.49
C GLU A 347 7.60 1.77 -11.65
N TYR A 348 7.74 3.07 -11.85
CA TYR A 348 6.63 3.92 -12.26
C TYR A 348 7.10 5.09 -13.13
N PHE A 349 6.16 5.65 -13.89
CA PHE A 349 6.29 6.91 -14.59
C PHE A 349 5.03 7.74 -14.32
N SER A 350 5.18 9.03 -14.03
CA SER A 350 4.04 9.88 -13.71
C SER A 350 4.02 11.16 -14.54
N ILE A 351 2.81 11.67 -14.78
CA ILE A 351 2.55 12.92 -15.48
C ILE A 351 1.62 13.74 -14.59
N ILE A 352 2.12 14.87 -14.12
CA ILE A 352 1.38 15.82 -13.29
C ILE A 352 0.80 16.88 -14.24
N SER A 353 -0.50 17.14 -14.15
CA SER A 353 -1.10 18.20 -14.97
C SER A 353 -0.67 19.57 -14.43
N PRO A 354 -0.15 20.48 -15.28
CA PRO A 354 0.10 21.87 -14.90
C PRO A 354 -1.20 22.70 -14.85
N TYR A 355 -2.28 22.24 -15.50
CA TYR A 355 -3.56 22.93 -15.58
C TYR A 355 -4.73 21.93 -15.40
N PRO A 356 -4.87 21.31 -14.22
CA PRO A 356 -6.00 20.42 -13.96
C PRO A 356 -7.30 21.22 -13.84
N LYS A 357 -8.40 20.65 -14.32
CA LYS A 357 -9.74 21.25 -14.25
C LYS A 357 -10.20 21.45 -12.80
N PHE A 358 -9.86 20.51 -11.92
CA PHE A 358 -10.16 20.56 -10.48
C PHE A 358 -8.84 20.44 -9.69
N PRO A 359 -8.19 21.55 -9.31
CA PRO A 359 -6.91 21.49 -8.61
C PRO A 359 -7.05 20.94 -7.18
N ILE A 360 -5.96 20.36 -6.67
CA ILE A 360 -5.87 19.86 -5.30
C ILE A 360 -5.18 20.92 -4.44
N SER A 361 -5.72 21.24 -3.28
CA SER A 361 -5.00 22.04 -2.28
C SER A 361 -3.80 21.24 -1.76
N ASP A 362 -2.64 21.88 -1.63
CA ASP A 362 -1.40 21.22 -1.19
C ASP A 362 -1.01 20.00 -2.04
N MET A 363 -1.15 20.16 -3.36
CA MET A 363 -0.92 19.11 -4.35
C MET A 363 0.49 18.51 -4.28
N GLU A 364 1.50 19.32 -3.97
CA GLU A 364 2.89 18.88 -3.88
C GLU A 364 3.09 17.84 -2.77
N ASN A 365 2.61 18.11 -1.55
CA ASN A 365 2.75 17.17 -0.44
C ASN A 365 2.00 15.86 -0.70
N HIS A 366 0.78 15.95 -1.23
CA HIS A 366 0.00 14.75 -1.57
C HIS A 366 0.69 13.91 -2.66
N ILE A 367 1.23 14.54 -3.71
CA ILE A 367 1.96 13.83 -4.76
C ILE A 367 3.26 13.23 -4.22
N ASN A 368 4.04 13.97 -3.44
CA ASN A 368 5.29 13.47 -2.86
C ASN A 368 5.05 12.23 -1.99
N ALA A 369 3.98 12.23 -1.19
CA ALA A 369 3.59 11.08 -0.38
C ALA A 369 3.18 9.87 -1.26
N ILE A 370 2.41 10.08 -2.33
CA ILE A 370 2.05 9.03 -3.31
C ILE A 370 3.31 8.46 -3.97
N ILE A 371 4.23 9.32 -4.40
CA ILE A 371 5.48 8.94 -5.05
C ILE A 371 6.39 8.15 -4.10
N SER A 372 6.47 8.54 -2.83
CA SER A 372 7.16 7.76 -1.80
C SER A 372 6.53 6.36 -1.64
N ALA A 373 5.20 6.27 -1.55
CA ALA A 373 4.52 4.98 -1.44
C ALA A 373 4.71 4.09 -2.67
N LEU A 374 4.69 4.65 -3.88
CA LEU A 374 4.97 3.94 -5.13
C LEU A 374 6.40 3.41 -5.18
N ASN A 375 7.37 4.21 -4.73
CA ASN A 375 8.77 3.81 -4.64
C ASN A 375 8.99 2.63 -3.70
N HIS A 376 8.21 2.53 -2.62
CA HIS A 376 8.37 1.48 -1.62
C HIS A 376 7.35 0.36 -1.79
N TYR A 377 6.52 0.39 -2.84
CA TYR A 377 5.50 -0.62 -3.05
C TYR A 377 6.12 -2.02 -3.15
N GLY A 378 5.53 -2.95 -2.40
CA GLY A 378 5.99 -4.33 -2.25
C GLY A 378 7.02 -4.55 -1.14
N ASN A 379 7.55 -3.48 -0.53
CA ASN A 379 8.31 -3.60 0.70
C ASN A 379 7.36 -3.59 1.90
N VAL A 380 7.26 -4.72 2.59
CA VAL A 380 6.52 -4.83 3.85
C VAL A 380 7.50 -4.54 4.98
N LEU A 381 7.40 -3.35 5.57
CA LEU A 381 8.19 -3.00 6.74
C LEU A 381 7.76 -3.86 7.93
N ASN A 382 8.76 -4.31 8.69
CA ASN A 382 8.48 -5.08 9.88
C ASN A 382 8.15 -4.15 11.05
N ILE A 383 7.09 -4.47 11.79
CA ILE A 383 6.64 -3.70 12.97
C ILE A 383 6.88 -4.45 14.29
N ASP A 384 7.20 -5.75 14.27
CA ASP A 384 7.28 -6.56 15.50
C ASP A 384 8.69 -7.01 15.89
N LEU A 385 9.66 -7.02 14.97
CA LEU A 385 11.05 -7.34 15.29
C LEU A 385 11.93 -6.10 15.34
N LYS A 386 12.78 -6.02 16.37
CA LYS A 386 13.85 -5.02 16.49
C LYS A 386 14.98 -5.34 15.50
N SER A 387 14.76 -5.17 14.20
CA SER A 387 15.82 -5.28 13.18
C SER A 387 15.81 -4.04 12.29
N LYS A 388 16.96 -3.68 11.71
CA LYS A 388 17.04 -2.62 10.71
C LYS A 388 15.94 -2.83 9.67
N MET A 389 15.11 -1.81 9.46
CA MET A 389 14.09 -1.81 8.41
C MET A 389 14.81 -2.03 7.08
N GLY A 390 14.53 -3.16 6.44
CA GLY A 390 15.12 -3.57 5.18
C GLY A 390 14.18 -4.54 4.47
N GLY A 391 14.24 -4.59 3.15
CA GLY A 391 13.28 -5.32 2.28
C GLY A 391 13.27 -6.85 2.39
N GLN A 392 13.90 -7.42 3.44
CA GLN A 392 13.88 -8.84 3.74
C GLN A 392 12.55 -9.25 4.37
N VAL A 393 12.05 -10.41 3.95
CA VAL A 393 10.92 -11.07 4.59
C VAL A 393 11.43 -11.78 5.82
N LYS A 394 10.72 -11.58 6.95
CA LYS A 394 11.06 -12.17 8.23
C LYS A 394 10.09 -13.30 8.53
N TYR A 395 10.61 -14.45 8.93
CA TYR A 395 9.80 -15.63 9.21
C TYR A 395 10.48 -16.50 10.26
N LYS A 396 9.67 -17.38 10.84
CA LYS A 396 10.13 -18.39 11.79
C LYS A 396 10.47 -19.70 11.10
#